data_AF-A0A9P4HYI2-F1
#
_entry.id   AF-A0A9P4HYI2-F1
#
_cell.length_a   1.000
_cell.length_b   1.000
_cell.length_c   1.000
_cell.angle_alpha   90.00
_cell.angle_beta   90.00
_cell.angle_gamma   90.00
#
_symmetry.space_group_name_H-M   'P 1'
#
loop_
_entity.id
_entity.type
_entity.pdbx_description
1 polymer ?
#
loop_
_entity_poly.entity_id
_entity_poly.type
_entity_poly.pdbx_seq_one_letter_code
_entity_poly.pdbx_strand_id
1 'polypeptide(L)'
;MAPSAIEVVEQEIVVKEKHVVQPPWSEPVPFGGDDQWLYIPETKRFDLSRGSQRKLVIDADDGIRYHRGVMVDPEKTVLIVVDMQNYFIHPACHQHAPGLAAVEPTLRVIERCRQENIQVCWLNWGIDEHELRIMPPAVQRGFNRNFIQSRGYGWHVGLGAQLPDGQGRCLFKGTWNADLFEPFKAVATKHDLFFDKSRMSGLWSPDLPLHRYLRESGKKTLLFAGVNTDQCLLGTLTDAYSWGWDNILLSDCSGTMTGPEAQAIADYNIATNMGFVSDSQAFLNAETQADEYESLFHEYESLLCEARVQRRAHYMAVIDDFIPSLSLDVVWPSNKTASLGNVVKPKKVQDAPKIAVHDESTTASGGPCTQNMQYTVALTDPDAPSRDNPKWSEMCHWIATNVALTSSGVGCDQPVGHLGDLEDIVEYKPPGPPPKTGKHRYVFLVFAPLNSTSVPLNLTKPDDRQHWGGEEGHGVKDWAKENGLVPVAANFIYSKNKKQ
;
A
#
# COMPACT_ATOMS: atom_id res chain seq x y z
N MET A 1 27.80 5.74 6.25
CA MET A 1 28.06 4.51 7.01
C MET A 1 27.95 4.85 8.48
N ALA A 2 26.88 4.42 9.15
CA ALA A 2 26.78 4.52 10.59
C ALA A 2 27.93 3.70 11.22
N PRO A 3 28.82 4.30 12.04
CA PRO A 3 29.92 3.56 12.64
C PRO A 3 29.42 2.70 13.80
N SER A 4 29.68 1.40 13.74
CA SER A 4 29.48 0.50 14.87
C SER A 4 30.56 0.74 15.92
N ALA A 5 30.14 0.90 17.18
CA ALA A 5 31.05 0.97 18.32
C ALA A 5 31.50 -0.45 18.69
N ILE A 6 32.61 -0.90 18.11
CA ILE A 6 33.46 -1.97 18.66
C ILE A 6 34.93 -1.59 18.38
N GLU A 7 35.50 -0.69 19.19
CA GLU A 7 36.94 -0.74 19.48
C GLU A 7 37.13 -1.85 20.53
N VAL A 8 37.17 -3.09 20.06
CA VAL A 8 37.63 -4.23 20.87
C VAL A 8 39.13 -4.33 20.70
N VAL A 9 39.81 -4.05 21.82
CA VAL A 9 41.17 -4.46 22.21
C VAL A 9 41.91 -5.26 21.14
N GLU A 10 42.98 -4.66 20.61
CA GLU A 10 43.98 -5.31 19.76
C GLU A 10 44.49 -6.62 20.41
N GLN A 11 43.89 -7.74 20.04
CA GLN A 11 44.58 -9.02 19.98
C GLN A 11 44.62 -9.40 18.51
N GLU A 12 45.81 -9.69 18.00
CA GLU A 12 46.08 -10.10 16.63
C GLU A 12 45.22 -11.30 16.22
N ILE A 13 43.99 -11.04 15.76
CA ILE A 13 43.24 -11.97 14.95
C ILE A 13 43.80 -11.80 13.55
N VAL A 14 44.63 -12.76 13.15
CA VAL A 14 45.02 -12.94 11.74
C VAL A 14 43.74 -13.03 10.92
N VAL A 15 43.35 -11.93 10.28
CA VAL A 15 42.28 -11.90 9.30
C VAL A 15 42.77 -12.68 8.09
N LYS A 16 42.54 -14.00 8.10
CA LYS A 16 42.54 -14.76 6.85
C LYS A 16 41.44 -14.15 5.99
N GLU A 17 41.79 -13.59 4.84
CA GLU A 17 40.84 -13.26 3.79
C GLU A 17 39.94 -14.48 3.59
N LYS A 18 38.68 -14.36 4.03
CA LYS A 18 37.68 -15.38 3.72
C LYS A 18 37.48 -15.30 2.21
N HIS A 19 37.96 -16.31 1.49
CA HIS A 19 37.58 -16.53 0.10
C HIS A 19 36.05 -16.52 0.02
N VAL A 20 35.50 -15.45 -0.55
CA VAL A 20 34.07 -15.28 -0.74
C VAL A 20 33.66 -16.18 -1.91
N VAL A 21 33.12 -17.35 -1.58
CA VAL A 21 32.52 -18.24 -2.57
C VAL A 21 31.20 -17.60 -3.00
N GLN A 22 31.13 -17.12 -4.24
CA GLN A 22 29.86 -16.75 -4.88
C GLN A 22 28.93 -17.97 -4.85
N PRO A 23 27.66 -17.83 -4.43
CA PRO A 23 26.73 -18.95 -4.46
C PRO A 23 26.64 -19.48 -5.89
N PRO A 24 26.72 -20.81 -6.11
CA PRO A 24 26.76 -21.40 -7.45
C PRO A 24 25.40 -21.41 -8.17
N TRP A 25 24.38 -20.74 -7.64
CA TRP A 25 23.02 -20.70 -8.15
C TRP A 25 22.51 -19.26 -8.26
N SER A 26 21.69 -19.01 -9.28
CA SER A 26 21.08 -17.71 -9.56
C SER A 26 19.58 -17.64 -9.22
N GLU A 27 19.02 -18.70 -8.66
CA GLU A 27 17.60 -18.76 -8.33
C GLU A 27 17.35 -18.16 -6.93
N PRO A 28 16.24 -17.43 -6.74
CA PRO A 28 15.79 -16.98 -5.43
C PRO A 28 15.65 -18.13 -4.44
N VAL A 29 16.14 -17.96 -3.21
CA VAL A 29 16.08 -18.96 -2.14
C VAL A 29 14.95 -18.61 -1.18
N PRO A 30 13.92 -19.47 -1.03
CA PRO A 30 12.80 -19.21 -0.12
C PRO A 30 13.16 -19.47 1.34
N PHE A 31 12.69 -18.59 2.22
CA PHE A 31 12.74 -18.71 3.69
C PHE A 31 11.32 -18.58 4.25
N GLY A 32 10.88 -19.56 5.03
CA GLY A 32 9.52 -19.59 5.58
C GLY A 32 8.66 -20.72 5.03
N GLY A 33 7.40 -20.77 5.48
CA GLY A 33 6.39 -21.75 5.06
C GLY A 33 5.62 -21.27 3.83
N ASP A 34 4.29 -21.17 3.95
CA ASP A 34 3.44 -20.56 2.92
C ASP A 34 3.66 -19.03 2.80
N ASP A 35 4.17 -18.42 3.87
CA ASP A 35 4.55 -17.02 3.95
C ASP A 35 6.08 -16.90 3.86
N GLN A 36 6.56 -16.54 2.67
CA GLN A 36 7.99 -16.65 2.32
C GLN A 36 8.64 -15.28 2.14
N TRP A 37 9.90 -15.22 2.58
CA TRP A 37 10.89 -14.26 2.08
C TRP A 37 11.72 -14.94 0.99
N LEU A 38 12.15 -14.19 -0.02
CA LEU A 38 13.03 -14.73 -1.06
C LEU A 38 14.39 -14.05 -0.98
N TYR A 39 15.45 -14.78 -0.67
CA TYR A 39 16.80 -14.27 -0.79
C TYR A 39 17.25 -14.31 -2.25
N ILE A 40 17.65 -13.17 -2.80
CA ILE A 40 18.11 -13.02 -4.19
C ILE A 40 19.64 -13.03 -4.21
N PRO A 41 20.30 -14.11 -4.70
CA PRO A 41 21.75 -14.24 -4.65
C PRO A 41 22.52 -13.12 -5.36
N GLU A 42 21.98 -12.62 -6.49
CA GLU A 42 22.61 -11.61 -7.34
C GLU A 42 22.78 -10.28 -6.62
N THR A 43 21.70 -9.82 -5.96
CA THR A 43 21.69 -8.54 -5.24
C THR A 43 22.05 -8.69 -3.78
N LYS A 44 22.06 -9.94 -3.28
CA LYS A 44 22.20 -10.30 -1.86
C LYS A 44 21.13 -9.64 -1.00
N ARG A 45 19.90 -9.51 -1.51
CA ARG A 45 18.78 -8.89 -0.77
C ARG A 45 17.68 -9.89 -0.52
N PHE A 46 16.89 -9.64 0.53
CA PHE A 46 15.65 -10.36 0.76
C PHE A 46 14.47 -9.62 0.12
N ASP A 47 13.66 -10.33 -0.66
CA ASP A 47 12.35 -9.88 -1.09
C ASP A 47 11.30 -10.26 -0.05
N LEU A 48 10.75 -9.24 0.62
CA LEU A 48 9.66 -9.34 1.60
C LEU A 48 8.32 -8.95 0.97
N SER A 49 8.29 -8.56 -0.31
CA SER A 49 7.09 -7.99 -0.94
C SER A 49 6.01 -9.03 -1.25
N ARG A 50 6.35 -10.32 -1.20
CA ARG A 50 5.48 -11.45 -1.61
C ARG A 50 4.98 -11.28 -3.05
N GLY A 51 5.91 -10.95 -3.96
CA GLY A 51 5.65 -10.79 -5.38
C GLY A 51 4.97 -9.47 -5.75
N SER A 52 4.98 -8.47 -4.88
CA SER A 52 4.43 -7.15 -5.23
C SER A 52 5.21 -6.54 -6.40
N GLN A 53 4.51 -5.86 -7.28
CA GLN A 53 5.10 -5.23 -8.46
C GLN A 53 5.87 -3.95 -8.09
N ARG A 54 5.38 -3.22 -7.08
CA ARG A 54 6.04 -2.04 -6.54
C ARG A 54 6.80 -2.41 -5.28
N LYS A 55 8.11 -2.18 -5.30
CA LYS A 55 9.02 -2.52 -4.21
C LYS A 55 9.90 -1.33 -3.85
N LEU A 56 9.98 -1.02 -2.56
CA LEU A 56 10.95 -0.08 -2.03
C LEU A 56 12.20 -0.86 -1.58
N VAL A 57 13.36 -0.51 -2.12
CA VAL A 57 14.63 -1.22 -1.86
C VAL A 57 15.38 -0.51 -0.74
N ILE A 58 15.38 -1.12 0.45
CA ILE A 58 15.98 -0.54 1.65
C ILE A 58 17.32 -1.23 1.93
N ASP A 59 18.38 -0.44 2.02
CA ASP A 59 19.69 -0.93 2.46
C ASP A 59 19.67 -1.24 3.95
N ALA A 60 20.13 -2.44 4.29
CA ALA A 60 20.22 -2.94 5.66
C ALA A 60 21.31 -4.01 5.70
N ASP A 61 22.57 -3.60 5.61
CA ASP A 61 23.73 -4.50 5.70
C ASP A 61 24.18 -4.56 7.16
N ASP A 62 24.07 -5.74 7.77
CA ASP A 62 24.49 -5.97 9.15
C ASP A 62 25.97 -6.36 9.27
N GLY A 63 26.66 -6.55 8.13
CA GLY A 63 28.05 -7.01 8.07
C GLY A 63 28.27 -8.45 8.58
N ILE A 64 27.21 -9.17 8.96
CA ILE A 64 27.27 -10.45 9.66
C ILE A 64 26.62 -11.56 8.82
N ARG A 65 25.43 -11.33 8.28
CA ARG A 65 24.59 -12.34 7.60
C ARG A 65 24.68 -12.30 6.07
N TYR A 66 25.63 -11.54 5.52
CA TYR A 66 25.95 -11.50 4.10
C TYR A 66 24.73 -11.14 3.22
N HIS A 67 23.94 -10.16 3.65
CA HIS A 67 22.92 -9.51 2.84
C HIS A 67 23.14 -8.00 2.78
N ARG A 68 22.55 -7.36 1.77
CA ARG A 68 22.63 -5.92 1.51
C ARG A 68 21.38 -5.17 1.94
N GLY A 69 20.30 -5.89 2.25
CA GLY A 69 19.06 -5.32 2.75
C GLY A 69 17.84 -6.03 2.19
N VAL A 70 16.75 -5.27 2.04
CA VAL A 70 15.42 -5.81 1.80
C VAL A 70 14.67 -5.06 0.70
N MET A 71 13.68 -5.72 0.12
CA MET A 71 12.69 -5.13 -0.77
C MET A 71 11.31 -5.32 -0.15
N VAL A 72 10.56 -4.24 0.01
CA VAL A 72 9.27 -4.24 0.70
C VAL A 72 8.18 -3.65 -0.18
N ASP A 73 6.96 -4.13 -0.03
CA ASP A 73 5.78 -3.50 -0.64
C ASP A 73 5.36 -2.30 0.23
N PRO A 74 5.44 -1.05 -0.26
CA PRO A 74 5.08 0.14 0.52
C PRO A 74 3.62 0.10 1.00
N GLU A 75 2.70 -0.42 0.19
CA GLU A 75 1.27 -0.49 0.54
C GLU A 75 0.98 -1.52 1.63
N LYS A 76 1.86 -2.52 1.79
CA LYS A 76 1.79 -3.49 2.90
C LYS A 76 2.67 -3.09 4.09
N THR A 77 3.27 -1.90 4.06
CA THR A 77 4.17 -1.41 5.10
C THR A 77 3.48 -0.40 6.02
N VAL A 78 3.87 -0.40 7.30
CA VAL A 78 3.47 0.58 8.31
C VAL A 78 4.72 1.11 9.03
N LEU A 79 4.85 2.43 9.17
CA LEU A 79 5.79 3.05 10.10
C LEU A 79 5.15 3.17 11.48
N ILE A 80 5.71 2.50 12.48
CA ILE A 80 5.30 2.58 13.88
C ILE A 80 6.29 3.49 14.63
N VAL A 81 5.82 4.67 15.01
CA VAL A 81 6.56 5.63 15.83
C VAL A 81 6.14 5.45 17.29
N VAL A 82 7.06 4.95 18.11
CA VAL A 82 6.80 4.53 19.48
C VAL A 82 7.11 5.64 20.47
N ASP A 83 6.12 6.03 21.28
CA ASP A 83 6.24 6.85 22.49
C ASP A 83 6.99 8.19 22.31
N MET A 84 6.92 8.83 21.14
CA MET A 84 7.47 10.17 20.91
C MET A 84 6.58 11.27 21.52
N GLN A 85 6.29 11.12 22.83
CA GLN A 85 5.41 11.95 23.63
C GLN A 85 6.19 12.94 24.50
N ASN A 86 5.53 14.00 24.96
CA ASN A 86 6.15 15.02 25.82
C ASN A 86 6.80 14.41 27.08
N TYR A 87 6.15 13.45 27.73
CA TYR A 87 6.68 12.80 28.92
C TYR A 87 8.09 12.23 28.70
N PHE A 88 8.34 11.62 27.54
CA PHE A 88 9.60 10.96 27.24
C PHE A 88 10.66 11.90 26.65
N ILE A 89 10.25 12.82 25.78
CA ILE A 89 11.18 13.61 24.96
C ILE A 89 11.35 15.05 25.47
N HIS A 90 10.29 15.66 26.02
CA HIS A 90 10.32 17.08 26.34
C HIS A 90 11.28 17.35 27.51
N PRO A 91 12.21 18.33 27.40
CA PRO A 91 13.20 18.65 28.44
C PRO A 91 12.62 18.99 29.81
N ALA A 92 11.36 19.45 29.86
CA ALA A 92 10.63 19.70 31.10
C ALA A 92 10.26 18.42 31.88
N CYS A 93 10.23 17.25 31.21
CA CYS A 93 9.96 15.97 31.84
C CYS A 93 11.25 15.16 32.01
N HIS A 94 12.00 14.97 30.92
CA HIS A 94 13.21 14.13 30.89
C HIS A 94 14.30 14.74 30.00
N GLN A 95 15.57 14.51 30.36
CA GLN A 95 16.71 14.83 29.51
C GLN A 95 17.04 13.63 28.61
N HIS A 96 16.26 13.44 27.55
CA HIS A 96 16.39 12.31 26.63
C HIS A 96 17.18 12.70 25.37
N ALA A 97 18.50 12.86 25.51
CA ALA A 97 19.34 13.33 24.42
C ALA A 97 19.31 12.41 23.17
N PRO A 98 19.36 11.07 23.29
CA PRO A 98 19.22 10.19 22.12
C PRO A 98 17.84 10.27 21.45
N GLY A 99 16.77 10.39 22.25
CA GLY A 99 15.41 10.57 21.73
C GLY A 99 15.23 11.89 21.00
N LEU A 100 15.84 12.98 21.50
CA LEU A 100 15.88 14.27 20.81
C LEU A 100 16.68 14.19 19.49
N ALA A 101 17.80 13.46 19.48
CA ALA A 101 18.60 13.25 18.27
C ALA A 101 17.83 12.47 17.18
N ALA A 102 16.92 11.58 17.58
CA ALA A 102 16.06 10.82 16.67
C ALA A 102 14.91 11.64 16.06
N VAL A 103 14.58 12.82 16.59
CA VAL A 103 13.42 13.61 16.14
C VAL A 103 13.50 13.95 14.66
N GLU A 104 14.58 14.61 14.26
CA GLU A 104 14.70 15.11 12.89
C GLU A 104 14.84 14.00 11.83
N PRO A 105 15.66 12.94 12.04
CA PRO A 105 15.64 11.76 11.18
C PRO A 105 14.23 11.16 11.02
N THR A 106 13.47 11.04 12.12
CA THR A 106 12.12 10.47 12.10
C THR A 106 11.15 11.35 11.31
N LEU A 107 11.23 12.69 11.42
CA LEU A 107 10.38 13.61 10.66
C LEU A 107 10.58 13.45 9.15
N ARG A 108 11.83 13.33 8.69
CA ARG A 108 12.15 13.10 7.27
C ARG A 108 11.65 11.73 6.79
N VAL A 109 11.77 10.70 7.63
CA VAL A 109 11.22 9.37 7.34
C VAL A 109 9.70 9.41 7.24
N ILE A 110 8.99 10.12 8.12
CA ILE A 110 7.53 10.30 8.06
C ILE A 110 7.12 10.95 6.73
N GLU A 111 7.84 12.00 6.31
CA GLU A 111 7.60 12.65 5.02
C GLU A 111 7.77 11.67 3.85
N ARG A 112 8.87 10.92 3.82
CA ARG A 112 9.14 9.91 2.80
C ARG A 112 8.09 8.78 2.81
N CYS A 113 7.68 8.31 3.98
CA CYS A 113 6.61 7.31 4.11
C CYS A 113 5.33 7.80 3.43
N ARG A 114 4.95 9.07 3.63
CA ARG A 114 3.74 9.64 2.99
C ARG A 114 3.86 9.72 1.47
N GLN A 115 5.05 10.06 0.94
CA GLN A 115 5.30 10.03 -0.50
C GLN A 115 5.15 8.62 -1.07
N GLU A 116 5.59 7.60 -0.33
CA GLU A 116 5.52 6.20 -0.75
C GLU A 116 4.18 5.51 -0.41
N ASN A 117 3.20 6.24 0.14
CA ASN A 117 1.92 5.70 0.63
C ASN A 117 2.06 4.64 1.74
N ILE A 118 3.13 4.73 2.53
CA ILE A 118 3.35 3.92 3.74
C ILE A 118 2.52 4.53 4.87
N GLN A 119 1.72 3.70 5.53
CA GLN A 119 0.85 4.14 6.62
C GLN A 119 1.70 4.54 7.84
N VAL A 120 1.47 5.74 8.37
CA VAL A 120 2.10 6.20 9.61
C VAL A 120 1.21 5.87 10.80
N CYS A 121 1.80 5.32 11.86
CA CYS A 121 1.15 4.88 13.08
C CYS A 121 1.88 5.42 14.32
N TRP A 122 1.15 6.15 15.16
CA TRP A 122 1.60 6.63 16.46
C TRP A 122 1.16 5.62 17.53
N LEU A 123 2.13 4.95 18.14
CA LEU A 123 1.90 3.98 19.21
C LEU A 123 2.43 4.54 20.52
N ASN A 124 1.53 4.96 21.40
CA ASN A 124 1.86 5.82 22.53
C ASN A 124 1.30 5.30 23.84
N TRP A 125 1.96 5.59 24.96
CA TRP A 125 1.36 5.39 26.28
C TRP A 125 0.14 6.28 26.47
N GLY A 126 -1.02 5.69 26.76
CA GLY A 126 -2.25 6.44 26.94
C GLY A 126 -3.18 5.69 27.87
N ILE A 127 -2.90 5.73 29.17
CA ILE A 127 -3.63 4.93 30.14
C ILE A 127 -4.92 5.60 30.64
N ASP A 128 -5.86 4.79 31.11
CA ASP A 128 -7.02 5.22 31.89
C ASP A 128 -7.07 4.61 33.31
N GLU A 129 -8.16 4.87 34.03
CA GLU A 129 -8.37 4.33 35.38
C GLU A 129 -8.53 2.81 35.43
N HIS A 130 -9.11 2.21 34.39
CA HIS A 130 -9.21 0.76 34.33
C HIS A 130 -7.82 0.14 34.17
N GLU A 131 -7.04 0.64 33.21
CA GLU A 131 -5.71 0.14 32.92
C GLU A 131 -4.73 0.34 34.07
N LEU A 132 -4.81 1.48 34.77
CA LEU A 132 -4.01 1.72 35.97
C LEU A 132 -4.31 0.71 37.09
N ARG A 133 -5.60 0.36 37.27
CA ARG A 133 -6.05 -0.61 38.30
C ARG A 133 -5.56 -2.03 38.02
N ILE A 134 -5.47 -2.42 36.75
CA ILE A 134 -5.01 -3.77 36.34
C ILE A 134 -3.52 -3.80 35.95
N MET A 135 -2.78 -2.73 36.22
CA MET A 135 -1.38 -2.60 35.84
C MET A 135 -0.50 -3.60 36.62
N PRO A 136 0.36 -4.39 35.96
CA PRO A 136 1.27 -5.29 36.65
C PRO A 136 2.22 -4.51 37.58
N PRO A 137 2.49 -5.04 38.79
CA PRO A 137 3.39 -4.38 39.74
C PRO A 137 4.78 -4.09 39.17
N ALA A 138 5.31 -4.95 38.30
CA ALA A 138 6.61 -4.75 37.66
C ALA A 138 6.64 -3.52 36.74
N VAL A 139 5.55 -3.25 36.02
CA VAL A 139 5.41 -2.06 35.18
C VAL A 139 5.31 -0.81 36.07
N GLN A 140 4.43 -0.83 37.08
CA GLN A 140 4.31 0.28 38.03
C GLN A 140 5.64 0.60 38.72
N ARG A 141 6.42 -0.43 39.11
CA ARG A 141 7.75 -0.27 39.70
C ARG A 141 8.71 0.46 38.77
N GLY A 142 8.69 0.17 37.47
CA GLY A 142 9.55 0.84 36.49
C GLY A 142 9.30 2.35 36.37
N PHE A 143 8.04 2.77 36.55
CA PHE A 143 7.65 4.20 36.52
C PHE A 143 7.75 4.90 37.89
N ASN A 144 8.09 4.17 38.95
CA ASN A 144 8.23 4.73 40.29
C ASN A 144 9.71 4.99 40.62
N ARG A 145 10.17 6.22 40.37
CA ARG A 145 11.58 6.60 40.54
C ARG A 145 12.00 6.85 42.00
N ASN A 146 11.06 7.03 42.93
CA ASN A 146 11.34 7.54 44.28
C ASN A 146 10.75 6.67 45.40
N PHE A 147 11.20 5.42 45.53
CA PHE A 147 10.84 4.57 46.68
C PHE A 147 11.34 5.10 48.03
N ILE A 148 12.39 5.93 48.05
CA ILE A 148 13.13 6.29 49.27
C ILE A 148 12.78 7.70 49.78
N GLN A 149 12.33 8.63 48.92
CA GLN A 149 12.18 10.06 49.29
C GLN A 149 10.74 10.50 49.58
N SER A 150 9.73 9.71 49.20
CA SER A 150 8.33 9.99 49.54
C SER A 150 7.65 8.72 50.02
N ARG A 151 7.14 8.71 51.26
CA ARG A 151 6.09 7.77 51.67
C ARG A 151 4.83 8.11 50.88
N GLY A 152 4.79 7.72 49.62
CA GLY A 152 3.61 7.86 48.78
C GLY A 152 2.56 6.86 49.22
N TYR A 153 1.40 7.35 49.66
CA TYR A 153 0.26 6.53 50.02
C TYR A 153 -0.43 6.02 48.75
N GLY A 154 -0.10 4.79 48.30
CA GLY A 154 -0.97 4.01 47.38
C GLY A 154 -0.45 3.75 45.95
N TRP A 155 -1.31 3.13 45.15
CA TRP A 155 -1.09 2.60 43.79
C TRP A 155 -0.95 3.68 42.69
N HIS A 156 -0.98 4.97 43.06
CA HIS A 156 -0.88 6.13 42.17
C HIS A 156 0.51 6.81 42.19
N VAL A 157 1.56 6.15 42.68
CA VAL A 157 2.92 6.73 42.70
C VAL A 157 3.66 6.35 41.41
N GLY A 158 4.08 7.36 40.64
CA GLY A 158 4.68 7.17 39.32
C GLY A 158 3.62 7.26 38.22
N LEU A 159 3.29 6.11 37.61
CA LEU A 159 2.28 6.05 36.56
C LEU A 159 0.90 6.49 37.09
N GLY A 160 0.22 7.39 36.38
CA GLY A 160 -1.06 7.96 36.80
C GLY A 160 -1.00 9.03 37.90
N ALA A 161 0.18 9.33 38.46
CA ALA A 161 0.37 10.41 39.44
C ALA A 161 0.16 11.79 38.81
N GLN A 162 -0.31 12.76 39.57
CA GLN A 162 -0.35 14.15 39.11
C GLN A 162 1.08 14.69 38.94
N LEU A 163 1.46 15.08 37.73
CA LEU A 163 2.73 15.73 37.45
C LEU A 163 2.68 17.24 37.77
N PRO A 164 3.83 17.88 38.06
CA PRO A 164 3.93 19.31 38.34
C PRO A 164 3.46 20.20 37.18
N ASP A 165 3.36 21.50 37.44
CA ASP A 165 3.26 22.55 36.42
C ASP A 165 2.13 22.36 35.39
N GLY A 166 1.02 21.74 35.80
CA GLY A 166 -0.14 21.52 34.94
C GLY A 166 0.07 20.47 33.84
N GLN A 167 1.14 19.66 33.90
CA GLN A 167 1.44 18.63 32.89
C GLN A 167 0.40 17.48 32.84
N GLY A 168 -0.51 17.44 33.81
CA GLY A 168 -1.57 16.43 33.94
C GLY A 168 -1.09 15.17 34.66
N ARG A 169 -1.93 14.13 34.64
CA ARG A 169 -1.59 12.84 35.22
C ARG A 169 -0.62 12.08 34.32
N CYS A 170 0.41 11.48 34.91
CA CYS A 170 1.47 10.76 34.23
C CYS A 170 0.90 9.68 33.28
N LEU A 171 1.14 9.88 31.99
CA LEU A 171 0.75 9.06 30.84
C LEU A 171 -0.76 8.77 30.74
N PHE A 172 -1.59 9.59 31.39
CA PHE A 172 -3.05 9.49 31.24
C PHE A 172 -3.49 10.07 29.91
N LYS A 173 -4.38 9.35 29.22
CA LYS A 173 -4.93 9.78 27.94
C LYS A 173 -5.52 11.20 28.02
N GLY A 174 -5.17 12.03 27.03
CA GLY A 174 -5.64 13.41 26.92
C GLY A 174 -4.91 14.43 27.80
N THR A 175 -3.85 14.02 28.51
CA THR A 175 -2.98 14.94 29.26
C THR A 175 -1.82 15.43 28.39
N TRP A 176 -1.27 16.60 28.71
CA TRP A 176 -0.16 17.17 27.93
C TRP A 176 1.07 16.27 27.88
N ASN A 177 1.44 15.64 29.00
CA ASN A 177 2.59 14.75 29.04
C ASN A 177 2.39 13.47 28.18
N ALA A 178 1.13 13.02 28.03
CA ALA A 178 0.77 11.91 27.15
C ALA A 178 0.50 12.34 25.70
N ASP A 179 0.61 13.63 25.37
CA ASP A 179 0.45 14.11 24.00
C ASP A 179 1.78 13.96 23.23
N LEU A 180 1.70 13.95 21.90
CA LEU A 180 2.87 13.94 21.04
C LEU A 180 3.80 15.12 21.36
N PHE A 181 5.10 14.87 21.28
CA PHE A 181 6.11 15.92 21.35
C PHE A 181 5.91 16.91 20.19
N GLU A 182 6.09 18.20 20.45
CA GLU A 182 5.59 19.29 19.60
C GLU A 182 5.96 19.17 18.10
N PRO A 183 7.21 18.84 17.71
CA PRO A 183 7.57 18.63 16.30
C PRO A 183 6.76 17.53 15.61
N PHE A 184 6.46 16.43 16.31
CA PHE A 184 5.64 15.35 15.78
C PHE A 184 4.17 15.72 15.73
N LYS A 185 3.68 16.42 16.76
CA LYS A 185 2.32 16.94 16.78
C LYS A 185 2.05 17.88 15.59
N ALA A 186 3.04 18.67 15.19
CA ALA A 186 2.94 19.60 14.07
C ALA A 186 2.79 18.89 12.70
N VAL A 187 3.38 17.70 12.55
CA VAL A 187 3.31 16.92 11.29
C VAL A 187 2.24 15.84 11.31
N ALA A 188 1.67 15.50 12.46
CA ALA A 188 0.65 14.48 12.60
C ALA A 188 -0.64 14.86 11.83
N THR A 189 -1.24 13.91 11.12
CA THR A 189 -2.45 14.15 10.32
C THR A 189 -3.60 13.24 10.71
N LYS A 190 -4.82 13.60 10.29
CA LYS A 190 -6.02 12.75 10.45
C LYS A 190 -5.95 11.41 9.69
N HIS A 191 -5.00 11.25 8.78
CA HIS A 191 -4.78 10.02 8.01
C HIS A 191 -3.79 9.08 8.70
N ASP A 192 -3.08 9.55 9.73
CA ASP A 192 -2.23 8.71 10.55
C ASP A 192 -3.09 7.87 11.51
N LEU A 193 -2.56 6.72 11.93
CA LEU A 193 -3.18 5.88 12.95
C LEU A 193 -2.70 6.31 14.34
N PHE A 194 -3.58 6.27 15.32
CA PHE A 194 -3.25 6.57 16.72
C PHE A 194 -3.74 5.44 17.61
N PHE A 195 -2.82 4.77 18.28
CA PHE A 195 -3.13 3.71 19.22
C PHE A 195 -2.50 3.99 20.57
N ASP A 196 -3.33 3.91 21.61
CA ASP A 196 -2.88 3.94 22.99
C ASP A 196 -2.46 2.53 23.41
N LYS A 197 -1.38 2.44 24.19
CA LYS A 197 -0.96 1.23 24.90
C LYS A 197 -0.81 1.51 26.39
N SER A 198 -1.01 0.45 27.17
CA SER A 198 -0.84 0.46 28.63
C SER A 198 0.24 -0.49 29.12
N ARG A 199 1.05 -1.03 28.20
CA ARG A 199 2.22 -1.88 28.49
C ARG A 199 3.39 -1.42 27.63
N MET A 200 4.56 -2.03 27.85
CA MET A 200 5.76 -1.76 27.05
C MET A 200 5.49 -1.98 25.56
N SER A 201 4.98 -3.16 25.22
CA SER A 201 4.59 -3.52 23.86
C SER A 201 3.18 -3.00 23.52
N GLY A 202 2.96 -2.61 22.27
CA GLY A 202 1.62 -2.38 21.70
C GLY A 202 0.95 -3.62 21.12
N LEU A 203 1.59 -4.79 21.20
CA LEU A 203 1.20 -6.03 20.51
C LEU A 203 1.15 -7.26 21.44
N TRP A 204 1.25 -7.06 22.76
CA TRP A 204 1.29 -8.16 23.75
C TRP A 204 0.01 -8.99 23.84
N SER A 205 -1.10 -8.51 23.25
CA SER A 205 -2.38 -9.22 23.20
C SER A 205 -3.04 -9.03 21.84
N PRO A 206 -3.71 -10.08 21.31
CA PRO A 206 -4.47 -9.98 20.07
C PRO A 206 -5.67 -9.04 20.15
N ASP A 207 -6.10 -8.67 21.37
CA ASP A 207 -7.22 -7.76 21.61
C ASP A 207 -6.87 -6.29 21.49
N LEU A 208 -5.58 -5.96 21.35
CA LEU A 208 -5.14 -4.57 21.26
C LEU A 208 -5.51 -3.96 19.90
N PRO A 209 -5.86 -2.65 19.86
CA PRO A 209 -6.24 -1.97 18.63
C PRO A 209 -5.21 -2.09 17.50
N LEU A 210 -3.91 -1.90 17.80
CA LEU A 210 -2.85 -2.04 16.80
C LEU A 210 -2.78 -3.46 16.24
N HIS A 211 -2.84 -4.48 17.10
CA HIS A 211 -2.80 -5.87 16.65
C HIS A 211 -3.98 -6.19 15.72
N ARG A 212 -5.20 -5.81 16.11
CA ARG A 212 -6.40 -6.02 15.28
C ARG A 212 -6.29 -5.32 13.93
N TYR A 213 -5.88 -4.05 13.94
CA TYR A 213 -5.66 -3.29 12.70
C TYR A 213 -4.66 -3.98 11.78
N LEU A 214 -3.49 -4.40 12.28
CA LEU A 214 -2.47 -5.04 11.46
C LEU A 214 -2.95 -6.37 10.87
N ARG A 215 -3.77 -7.13 11.60
CA ARG A 215 -4.37 -8.38 11.09
C ARG A 215 -5.43 -8.13 10.03
N GLU A 216 -6.31 -7.15 10.25
CA GLU A 216 -7.43 -6.85 9.34
C GLU A 216 -6.97 -6.14 8.07
N SER A 217 -5.95 -5.27 8.15
CA SER A 217 -5.44 -4.49 7.03
C SER A 217 -4.55 -5.27 6.07
N GLY A 218 -4.13 -6.49 6.43
CA GLY A 218 -3.17 -7.28 5.65
C GLY A 218 -1.77 -6.67 5.59
N LYS A 219 -1.47 -5.66 6.43
CA LYS A 219 -0.14 -5.07 6.56
C LYS A 219 0.84 -6.11 7.09
N LYS A 220 2.02 -6.17 6.50
CA LYS A 220 2.96 -7.26 6.71
C LYS A 220 4.36 -6.83 7.13
N THR A 221 4.80 -5.66 6.69
CA THR A 221 6.10 -5.09 7.05
C THR A 221 5.92 -3.92 8.01
N LEU A 222 6.72 -3.90 9.08
CA LEU A 222 6.69 -2.86 10.11
C LEU A 222 8.06 -2.18 10.21
N LEU A 223 8.08 -0.87 9.92
CA LEU A 223 9.22 0.00 10.19
C LEU A 223 9.09 0.54 11.61
N PHE A 224 10.15 0.46 12.41
CA PHE A 224 10.15 0.93 13.80
C PHE A 224 11.04 2.16 13.98
N ALA A 225 10.51 3.16 14.68
CA ALA A 225 11.19 4.35 15.15
C ALA A 225 10.67 4.71 16.56
N GLY A 226 11.40 5.57 17.27
CA GLY A 226 10.97 6.14 18.54
C GLY A 226 11.74 5.64 19.76
N VAL A 227 11.11 5.67 20.93
CA VAL A 227 11.80 5.47 22.22
C VAL A 227 11.05 4.53 23.18
N ASN A 228 11.70 3.90 24.15
CA ASN A 228 13.15 3.66 24.21
C ASN A 228 13.50 2.42 23.37
N THR A 229 14.62 2.47 22.64
CA THR A 229 15.06 1.39 21.73
C THR A 229 15.02 0.01 22.40
N ASP A 230 15.62 -0.14 23.58
CA ASP A 230 15.74 -1.39 24.34
C ASP A 230 14.52 -1.73 25.23
N GLN A 231 13.45 -0.94 25.19
CA GLN A 231 12.27 -1.13 26.04
C GLN A 231 10.97 -1.21 25.24
N CYS A 232 10.20 -0.12 25.14
CA CYS A 232 8.88 -0.14 24.49
C CYS A 232 8.99 -0.49 23.00
N LEU A 233 10.04 0.02 22.33
CA LEU A 233 10.30 -0.26 20.93
C LEU A 233 10.68 -1.74 20.74
N LEU A 234 11.76 -2.21 21.38
CA LEU A 234 12.17 -3.62 21.29
C LEU A 234 11.09 -4.58 21.77
N GLY A 235 10.32 -4.23 22.81
CA GLY A 235 9.20 -5.04 23.29
C GLY A 235 8.09 -5.17 22.24
N THR A 236 7.70 -4.07 21.59
CA THR A 236 6.72 -4.11 20.50
C THR A 236 7.25 -4.91 19.31
N LEU A 237 8.52 -4.70 18.94
CA LEU A 237 9.17 -5.41 17.84
C LEU A 237 9.30 -6.91 18.12
N THR A 238 9.64 -7.31 19.35
CA THR A 238 9.76 -8.72 19.75
C THR A 238 8.42 -9.43 19.67
N ASP A 239 7.33 -8.79 20.11
CA ASP A 239 5.98 -9.33 19.94
C ASP A 239 5.61 -9.37 18.45
N ALA A 240 5.94 -8.33 17.67
CA ALA A 240 5.67 -8.30 16.24
C ALA A 240 6.37 -9.47 15.50
N TYR A 241 7.64 -9.69 15.79
CA TYR A 241 8.43 -10.83 15.33
C TYR A 241 7.76 -12.16 15.70
N SER A 242 7.38 -12.34 16.97
CA SER A 242 6.76 -13.58 17.45
C SER A 242 5.41 -13.87 16.76
N TRP A 243 4.68 -12.81 16.41
CA TRP A 243 3.43 -12.87 15.67
C TRP A 243 3.61 -12.98 14.14
N GLY A 244 4.86 -12.93 13.64
CA GLY A 244 5.23 -13.15 12.25
C GLY A 244 5.12 -11.92 11.34
N TRP A 245 5.23 -10.70 11.87
CA TRP A 245 5.44 -9.51 11.02
C TRP A 245 6.92 -9.34 10.68
N ASP A 246 7.19 -8.76 9.50
CA ASP A 246 8.54 -8.50 9.06
C ASP A 246 9.01 -7.15 9.64
N ASN A 247 10.06 -7.18 10.45
CA ASN A 247 10.45 -6.01 11.24
C ASN A 247 11.71 -5.36 10.67
N ILE A 248 11.68 -4.03 10.56
CA ILE A 248 12.82 -3.23 10.16
C ILE A 248 12.97 -2.08 11.16
N LEU A 249 14.08 -2.05 11.90
CA LEU A 249 14.42 -0.94 12.78
C LEU A 249 15.14 0.16 11.99
N LEU A 250 14.73 1.41 12.18
CA LEU A 250 15.49 2.59 11.77
C LEU A 250 16.28 3.10 12.98
N SER A 251 17.55 2.73 13.07
CA SER A 251 18.35 2.87 14.30
C SER A 251 18.56 4.33 14.71
N ASP A 252 18.85 5.21 13.75
CA ASP A 252 19.03 6.65 13.99
C ASP A 252 17.71 7.43 14.18
N CYS A 253 16.58 6.78 13.91
CA CYS A 253 15.24 7.25 14.26
C CYS A 253 14.79 6.73 15.63
N SER A 254 15.68 6.07 16.37
CA SER A 254 15.41 5.47 17.66
C SER A 254 16.44 5.90 18.71
N GLY A 255 16.05 5.91 19.98
CA GLY A 255 16.98 6.26 21.05
C GLY A 255 16.60 5.69 22.41
N THR A 256 17.59 5.48 23.28
CA THR A 256 17.35 5.05 24.66
C THR A 256 18.18 5.84 25.67
N MET A 257 17.62 6.03 26.87
CA MET A 257 18.34 6.60 28.03
C MET A 257 19.11 5.54 28.83
N THR A 258 18.98 4.24 28.53
CA THR A 258 19.74 3.18 29.22
C THR A 258 21.24 3.31 28.95
N GLY A 259 21.61 3.74 27.74
CA GLY A 259 22.99 3.95 27.31
C GLY A 259 23.25 3.40 25.90
N PRO A 260 24.35 3.81 25.24
CA PRO A 260 24.67 3.38 23.88
C PRO A 260 24.90 1.87 23.76
N GLU A 261 25.41 1.21 24.81
CA GLU A 261 25.59 -0.24 24.85
C GLU A 261 24.25 -0.98 24.75
N ALA A 262 23.20 -0.46 25.40
CA ALA A 262 21.87 -1.06 25.34
C ALA A 262 21.25 -0.94 23.95
N GLN A 263 21.46 0.20 23.28
CA GLN A 263 21.05 0.38 21.88
C GLN A 263 21.80 -0.58 20.95
N ALA A 264 23.13 -0.66 21.08
CA ALA A 264 23.94 -1.58 20.26
C ALA A 264 23.51 -3.05 20.42
N ILE A 265 23.17 -3.48 21.63
CA ILE A 265 22.66 -4.84 21.88
C ILE A 265 21.27 -5.04 21.27
N ALA A 266 20.37 -4.05 21.39
CA ALA A 266 19.04 -4.11 20.78
C ALA A 266 19.16 -4.21 19.25
N ASP A 267 19.94 -3.33 18.63
CA ASP A 267 20.18 -3.33 17.19
C ASP A 267 20.79 -4.66 16.72
N TYR A 268 21.80 -5.17 17.44
CA TYR A 268 22.42 -6.46 17.13
C TYR A 268 21.40 -7.62 17.18
N ASN A 269 20.58 -7.68 18.23
CA ASN A 269 19.55 -8.72 18.36
C ASN A 269 18.51 -8.63 17.25
N ILE A 270 18.14 -7.41 16.85
CA ILE A 270 17.16 -7.19 15.77
C ILE A 270 17.75 -7.62 14.43
N ALA A 271 18.91 -7.09 14.06
CA ALA A 271 19.58 -7.36 12.78
C ALA A 271 19.88 -8.85 12.60
N THR A 272 20.24 -9.53 13.68
CA THR A 272 20.55 -10.95 13.60
C THR A 272 19.27 -11.80 13.68
N ASN A 273 18.36 -11.60 14.63
CA ASN A 273 17.36 -12.64 14.93
C ASN A 273 15.91 -12.26 14.62
N MET A 274 15.58 -10.97 14.61
CA MET A 274 14.18 -10.52 14.65
C MET A 274 13.72 -9.79 13.39
N GLY A 275 14.65 -9.44 12.50
CA GLY A 275 14.37 -8.70 11.28
C GLY A 275 15.63 -8.04 10.74
N PHE A 276 15.53 -6.76 10.40
CA PHE A 276 16.59 -5.99 9.77
C PHE A 276 16.83 -4.66 10.49
N VAL A 277 18.03 -4.11 10.39
CA VAL A 277 18.37 -2.77 10.89
C VAL A 277 18.86 -1.93 9.72
N SER A 278 18.27 -0.75 9.58
CA SER A 278 18.62 0.28 8.60
C SER A 278 18.74 1.63 9.32
N ASP A 279 18.97 2.71 8.55
CA ASP A 279 18.99 4.08 9.04
C ASP A 279 18.13 5.00 8.15
N SER A 280 17.83 6.20 8.63
CA SER A 280 17.01 7.16 7.94
C SER A 280 17.59 7.51 6.58
N GLN A 281 18.92 7.58 6.44
CA GLN A 281 19.56 7.95 5.18
C GLN A 281 19.41 6.85 4.13
N ALA A 282 19.60 5.59 4.51
CA ALA A 282 19.35 4.43 3.66
C ALA A 282 17.89 4.35 3.24
N PHE A 283 16.95 4.60 4.16
CA PHE A 283 15.53 4.63 3.85
C PHE A 283 15.14 5.80 2.92
N LEU A 284 15.69 6.99 3.14
CA LEU A 284 15.45 8.16 2.29
C LEU A 284 16.01 7.97 0.87
N ASN A 285 17.14 7.26 0.77
CA ASN A 285 17.76 6.92 -0.51
C ASN A 285 17.17 5.66 -1.16
N ALA A 286 16.21 5.00 -0.51
CA ALA A 286 15.63 3.77 -1.01
C ALA A 286 14.94 4.03 -2.36
N GLU A 287 15.40 3.31 -3.38
CA GLU A 287 14.84 3.36 -4.72
C GLU A 287 13.54 2.58 -4.76
N THR A 288 12.51 3.20 -5.35
CA THR A 288 11.27 2.51 -5.65
C THR A 288 11.48 1.78 -6.96
N GLN A 289 11.73 0.48 -6.86
CA GLN A 289 11.66 -0.44 -7.99
C GLN A 289 10.20 -0.69 -8.30
N ALA A 290 9.73 0.07 -9.26
CA ALA A 290 8.62 -0.35 -10.08
C ALA A 290 9.18 -0.90 -11.38
N ASP A 291 8.48 -1.84 -12.02
CA ASP A 291 8.80 -2.18 -13.41
C ASP A 291 8.94 -0.88 -14.23
N GLU A 292 9.91 -0.84 -15.16
CA GLU A 292 10.34 0.36 -15.92
C GLU A 292 9.21 1.23 -16.51
N TYR A 293 7.99 0.69 -16.58
CA TYR A 293 6.77 1.41 -16.89
C TYR A 293 6.39 2.51 -15.89
N GLU A 294 6.60 2.35 -14.57
CA GLU A 294 6.17 3.34 -13.56
C GLU A 294 7.17 4.51 -13.42
N SER A 295 8.47 4.30 -13.68
CA SER A 295 9.48 5.37 -13.66
C SER A 295 9.35 6.33 -14.85
N LEU A 296 9.04 5.79 -16.04
CA LEU A 296 8.64 6.57 -17.21
C LEU A 296 7.32 7.31 -16.95
N PHE A 297 6.40 6.71 -16.19
CA PHE A 297 5.16 7.37 -15.76
C PHE A 297 5.39 8.51 -14.76
N HIS A 298 6.38 8.43 -13.88
CA HIS A 298 6.66 9.48 -12.87
C HIS A 298 7.29 10.74 -13.50
N GLU A 299 8.19 10.57 -14.48
CA GLU A 299 8.74 11.68 -15.26
C GLU A 299 7.67 12.31 -16.18
N TYR A 300 6.72 11.50 -16.66
CA TYR A 300 5.55 11.96 -17.42
C TYR A 300 4.47 12.63 -16.54
N GLU A 301 4.24 12.17 -15.31
CA GLU A 301 3.32 12.75 -14.31
C GLU A 301 3.80 14.12 -13.83
N SER A 302 5.11 14.29 -13.62
CA SER A 302 5.76 15.57 -13.33
C SER A 302 5.46 16.63 -14.40
N LEU A 303 5.53 16.24 -15.68
CA LEU A 303 5.20 17.09 -16.84
C LEU A 303 3.68 17.34 -17.01
N LEU A 304 2.82 16.49 -16.46
CA LEU A 304 1.36 16.59 -16.55
C LEU A 304 0.71 17.31 -15.35
N CYS A 305 1.47 17.66 -14.32
CA CYS A 305 1.00 18.25 -13.06
C CYS A 305 0.32 19.62 -13.25
N GLU A 306 0.69 20.39 -14.27
CA GLU A 306 0.02 21.67 -14.57
C GLU A 306 -1.35 21.51 -15.27
N ALA A 307 -1.67 20.32 -15.82
CA ALA A 307 -2.86 20.13 -16.65
C ALA A 307 -4.01 19.31 -15.99
N ARG A 308 -3.79 18.71 -14.81
CA ARG A 308 -4.71 17.72 -14.22
C ARG A 308 -5.52 18.14 -12.99
N VAL A 309 -5.47 19.41 -12.56
CA VAL A 309 -6.35 19.93 -11.49
C VAL A 309 -7.85 19.96 -11.88
N GLN A 310 -8.23 19.63 -13.13
CA GLN A 310 -9.63 19.68 -13.59
C GLN A 310 -10.31 18.34 -13.98
N ARG A 311 -9.66 17.17 -13.91
CA ARG A 311 -10.22 15.93 -14.50
C ARG A 311 -10.39 14.74 -13.54
N ARG A 312 -10.73 14.99 -12.26
CA ARG A 312 -10.79 13.95 -11.20
C ARG A 312 -12.19 13.44 -10.83
N ALA A 313 -13.18 13.56 -11.71
CA ALA A 313 -14.51 13.00 -11.47
C ALA A 313 -15.12 12.61 -12.81
N HIS A 314 -15.40 11.33 -13.08
CA HIS A 314 -16.50 10.89 -13.97
C HIS A 314 -16.70 9.35 -14.10
N TYR A 315 -15.80 8.48 -13.62
CA TYR A 315 -15.93 7.01 -13.72
C TYR A 315 -16.33 6.25 -12.43
N MET A 316 -16.30 6.90 -11.25
CA MET A 316 -16.46 6.28 -9.92
C MET A 316 -17.83 5.64 -9.58
N ALA A 317 -18.66 5.30 -10.57
CA ALA A 317 -20.01 4.77 -10.33
C ALA A 317 -20.35 3.50 -11.12
N VAL A 318 -19.38 2.85 -11.78
CA VAL A 318 -19.65 1.71 -12.70
C VAL A 318 -18.80 0.47 -12.40
N ILE A 319 -17.52 0.66 -12.09
CA ILE A 319 -16.62 -0.43 -11.73
C ILE A 319 -15.60 0.10 -10.72
N ASP A 320 -15.00 -0.79 -9.92
CA ASP A 320 -13.91 -0.43 -9.01
C ASP A 320 -12.70 0.05 -9.81
N ASP A 321 -11.87 0.90 -9.18
CA ASP A 321 -10.63 1.37 -9.80
C ASP A 321 -9.74 0.17 -10.17
N PHE A 322 -9.28 0.13 -11.42
CA PHE A 322 -8.38 -0.89 -11.93
C PHE A 322 -7.29 -0.24 -12.79
N ILE A 323 -6.13 -0.89 -12.86
CA ILE A 323 -5.02 -0.47 -13.72
C ILE A 323 -5.24 -1.08 -15.11
N PRO A 324 -5.49 -0.29 -16.16
CA PRO A 324 -5.66 -0.83 -17.51
C PRO A 324 -4.36 -1.44 -18.01
N SER A 325 -4.40 -2.71 -18.41
CA SER A 325 -3.26 -3.41 -19.01
C SER A 325 -3.29 -3.38 -20.55
N LEU A 326 -4.40 -2.93 -21.14
CA LEU A 326 -4.61 -2.84 -22.59
C LEU A 326 -5.25 -1.49 -22.94
N SER A 327 -5.03 -1.02 -24.18
CA SER A 327 -5.76 0.15 -24.71
C SER A 327 -6.95 -0.29 -25.58
N LEU A 328 -8.04 0.49 -25.52
CA LEU A 328 -9.32 0.19 -26.16
C LEU A 328 -9.68 1.25 -27.20
N ASP A 329 -9.67 0.82 -28.46
CA ASP A 329 -10.16 1.59 -29.60
C ASP A 329 -11.59 1.19 -29.95
N VAL A 330 -12.48 2.18 -29.89
CA VAL A 330 -13.88 2.04 -30.28
C VAL A 330 -14.14 2.95 -31.46
N VAL A 331 -14.41 2.37 -32.63
CA VAL A 331 -14.60 3.11 -33.89
C VAL A 331 -15.95 2.77 -34.50
N TRP A 332 -16.86 3.74 -34.57
CA TRP A 332 -18.14 3.57 -35.25
C TRP A 332 -18.02 3.72 -36.77
N PRO A 333 -18.90 3.09 -37.57
CA PRO A 333 -18.93 3.24 -39.03
C PRO A 333 -19.07 4.69 -39.52
N SER A 334 -19.49 5.60 -38.65
CA SER A 334 -19.59 7.03 -38.92
C SER A 334 -18.25 7.80 -38.82
N ASN A 335 -17.14 7.09 -38.66
CA ASN A 335 -15.79 7.61 -38.37
C ASN A 335 -15.73 8.45 -37.08
N LYS A 336 -16.55 8.09 -36.10
CA LYS A 336 -16.44 8.61 -34.74
C LYS A 336 -15.77 7.59 -33.86
N THR A 337 -15.01 8.08 -32.90
CA THR A 337 -14.22 7.28 -31.97
C THR A 337 -14.63 7.60 -30.54
N ALA A 338 -14.46 6.66 -29.62
CA ALA A 338 -14.49 6.95 -28.19
C ALA A 338 -13.11 7.48 -27.77
N SER A 339 -13.09 8.63 -27.10
CA SER A 339 -11.86 9.28 -26.65
C SER A 339 -12.09 9.88 -25.28
N LEU A 340 -12.14 9.00 -24.27
CA LEU A 340 -12.19 9.30 -22.84
C LEU A 340 -13.07 10.52 -22.51
N GLY A 341 -14.36 10.43 -22.86
CA GLY A 341 -15.37 11.43 -22.49
C GLY A 341 -15.62 12.49 -23.55
N ASN A 342 -15.22 12.25 -24.79
CA ASN A 342 -15.70 13.06 -25.91
C ASN A 342 -17.23 12.91 -26.10
N VAL A 343 -17.86 13.93 -26.68
CA VAL A 343 -19.32 13.94 -26.92
C VAL A 343 -19.62 13.45 -28.33
N VAL A 344 -20.37 12.35 -28.46
CA VAL A 344 -20.78 11.79 -29.76
C VAL A 344 -22.31 11.85 -29.88
N LYS A 345 -22.81 12.38 -31.01
CA LYS A 345 -24.25 12.53 -31.25
C LYS A 345 -24.91 11.15 -31.46
N PRO A 346 -26.13 10.90 -30.94
CA PRO A 346 -26.80 9.60 -31.08
C PRO A 346 -26.84 9.06 -32.52
N LYS A 347 -27.14 9.93 -33.48
CA LYS A 347 -27.18 9.59 -34.92
C LYS A 347 -25.86 9.08 -35.54
N LYS A 348 -24.75 9.14 -34.80
CA LYS A 348 -23.41 8.72 -35.24
C LYS A 348 -22.99 7.38 -34.64
N VAL A 349 -23.81 6.82 -33.74
CA VAL A 349 -23.52 5.61 -32.96
C VAL A 349 -24.70 4.62 -33.02
N GLN A 350 -25.44 4.62 -34.13
CA GLN A 350 -26.62 3.76 -34.29
C GLN A 350 -26.24 2.32 -34.63
N ASP A 351 -25.17 2.14 -35.40
CA ASP A 351 -24.61 0.84 -35.72
C ASP A 351 -23.52 0.46 -34.69
N ALA A 352 -23.31 -0.84 -34.45
CA ALA A 352 -22.28 -1.30 -33.53
C ALA A 352 -20.87 -0.84 -33.96
N PRO A 353 -20.00 -0.43 -33.03
CA PRO A 353 -18.64 -0.05 -33.34
C PRO A 353 -17.76 -1.26 -33.64
N LYS A 354 -16.68 -1.02 -34.39
CA LYS A 354 -15.52 -1.92 -34.40
C LYS A 354 -14.72 -1.69 -33.12
N ILE A 355 -14.27 -2.78 -32.52
CA ILE A 355 -13.45 -2.79 -31.31
C ILE A 355 -12.08 -3.34 -31.68
N ALA A 356 -11.04 -2.62 -31.28
CA ALA A 356 -9.67 -3.12 -31.30
C ALA A 356 -9.07 -2.94 -29.92
N VAL A 357 -8.34 -3.96 -29.48
CA VAL A 357 -7.64 -3.94 -28.20
C VAL A 357 -6.17 -4.10 -28.50
N HIS A 358 -5.37 -3.16 -28.02
CA HIS A 358 -3.94 -3.13 -28.28
C HIS A 358 -3.17 -3.50 -27.03
N ASP A 359 -2.21 -4.38 -27.23
CA ASP A 359 -1.16 -4.65 -26.27
C ASP A 359 0.02 -3.74 -26.60
N GLU A 360 0.31 -2.80 -25.72
CA GLU A 360 1.40 -1.84 -25.89
C GLU A 360 2.74 -2.41 -25.37
N SER A 361 2.78 -3.67 -24.90
CA SER A 361 3.95 -4.26 -24.24
C SER A 361 5.11 -4.71 -25.16
N THR A 362 5.11 -4.38 -26.46
CA THR A 362 6.15 -4.86 -27.39
C THR A 362 7.25 -3.85 -27.67
N THR A 363 8.07 -3.54 -26.69
CA THR A 363 9.54 -3.40 -26.86
C THR A 363 10.24 -3.63 -25.53
N ALA A 364 11.11 -4.65 -25.49
CA ALA A 364 11.95 -5.14 -24.40
C ALA A 364 11.33 -6.21 -23.48
N SER A 365 11.97 -7.39 -23.48
CA SER A 365 11.71 -8.62 -22.72
C SER A 365 10.53 -9.49 -23.19
N GLY A 366 10.88 -10.55 -23.93
CA GLY A 366 9.97 -11.60 -24.38
C GLY A 366 9.49 -12.50 -23.24
N GLY A 367 8.48 -12.03 -22.49
CA GLY A 367 7.54 -12.91 -21.80
C GLY A 367 6.62 -13.62 -22.82
N PRO A 368 6.02 -14.77 -22.49
CA PRO A 368 5.17 -15.48 -23.43
C PRO A 368 3.96 -14.62 -23.76
N CYS A 369 3.90 -14.10 -24.99
CA CYS A 369 2.68 -13.55 -25.55
C CYS A 369 1.56 -14.57 -25.30
N THR A 370 0.54 -14.20 -24.52
CA THR A 370 -0.65 -15.03 -24.31
C THR A 370 -1.49 -14.99 -25.57
N GLN A 371 -0.98 -15.63 -26.63
CA GLN A 371 -1.43 -15.48 -28.01
C GLN A 371 -2.84 -16.03 -28.29
N ASN A 372 -3.63 -16.43 -27.28
CA ASN A 372 -4.93 -17.05 -27.45
C ASN A 372 -5.95 -16.77 -26.32
N MET A 373 -5.83 -15.67 -25.57
CA MET A 373 -6.90 -15.30 -24.60
C MET A 373 -8.08 -14.64 -25.32
N GLN A 374 -9.30 -14.99 -24.92
CA GLN A 374 -10.52 -14.34 -25.41
C GLN A 374 -10.91 -13.18 -24.49
N TYR A 375 -11.08 -12.00 -25.08
CA TYR A 375 -11.54 -10.81 -24.36
C TYR A 375 -13.03 -10.57 -24.60
N THR A 376 -13.69 -10.04 -23.59
CA THR A 376 -15.12 -9.69 -23.62
C THR A 376 -15.29 -8.19 -23.47
N VAL A 377 -16.08 -7.56 -24.34
CA VAL A 377 -16.43 -6.15 -24.25
C VAL A 377 -17.85 -5.98 -23.74
N ALA A 378 -18.05 -5.02 -22.84
CA ALA A 378 -19.34 -4.59 -22.31
C ALA A 378 -19.55 -3.09 -22.55
N LEU A 379 -20.79 -2.71 -22.87
CA LEU A 379 -21.24 -1.31 -22.88
C LEU A 379 -22.34 -1.11 -21.85
N THR A 380 -22.16 -0.15 -20.95
CA THR A 380 -23.11 0.17 -19.87
C THR A 380 -23.45 1.66 -19.82
N ASP A 381 -24.69 1.99 -19.44
CA ASP A 381 -25.19 3.37 -19.21
C ASP A 381 -25.60 3.54 -17.73
N PRO A 382 -24.75 4.19 -16.89
CA PRO A 382 -25.07 4.47 -15.49
C PRO A 382 -26.00 5.67 -15.28
N ASP A 383 -26.40 6.35 -16.36
CA ASP A 383 -27.22 7.56 -16.28
C ASP A 383 -28.68 7.27 -16.72
N ALA A 384 -29.07 6.01 -16.94
CA ALA A 384 -30.42 5.66 -17.38
C ALA A 384 -31.45 5.71 -16.24
N PRO A 385 -32.68 6.23 -16.46
CA PRO A 385 -33.19 6.91 -17.66
C PRO A 385 -32.73 8.37 -17.79
N SER A 386 -32.25 8.97 -16.70
CA SER A 386 -31.70 10.33 -16.68
C SER A 386 -30.61 10.43 -15.64
N ARG A 387 -29.56 11.20 -15.95
CA ARG A 387 -28.44 11.45 -15.05
C ARG A 387 -28.86 11.98 -13.66
N ASP A 388 -29.92 12.79 -13.60
CA ASP A 388 -30.39 13.38 -12.34
C ASP A 388 -31.25 12.39 -11.52
N ASN A 389 -31.75 11.33 -12.14
CA ASN A 389 -32.53 10.28 -11.48
C ASN A 389 -32.30 8.92 -12.18
N PRO A 390 -31.14 8.28 -11.95
CA PRO A 390 -30.69 7.11 -12.70
C PRO A 390 -31.29 5.80 -12.18
N LYS A 391 -32.62 5.74 -12.03
CA LYS A 391 -33.36 4.58 -11.48
C LYS A 391 -33.28 3.30 -12.32
N TRP A 392 -32.74 3.35 -13.54
CA TRP A 392 -32.50 2.17 -14.39
C TRP A 392 -31.00 1.84 -14.46
N SER A 393 -30.18 2.53 -13.69
CA SER A 393 -28.75 2.27 -13.62
C SER A 393 -28.47 0.95 -12.89
N GLU A 394 -27.60 0.10 -13.39
CA GLU A 394 -26.91 0.23 -14.68
C GLU A 394 -27.71 -0.40 -15.83
N MET A 395 -27.71 0.23 -17.00
CA MET A 395 -28.37 -0.32 -18.19
C MET A 395 -27.36 -1.01 -19.10
N CYS A 396 -27.54 -2.32 -19.34
CA CYS A 396 -26.73 -3.11 -20.26
C CYS A 396 -27.07 -2.80 -21.73
N HIS A 397 -26.13 -2.18 -22.43
CA HIS A 397 -26.27 -1.79 -23.82
C HIS A 397 -25.68 -2.81 -24.79
N TRP A 398 -24.62 -3.51 -24.44
CA TRP A 398 -23.97 -4.48 -25.33
C TRP A 398 -23.05 -5.41 -24.55
N ILE A 399 -22.99 -6.69 -24.94
CA ILE A 399 -21.97 -7.64 -24.50
C ILE A 399 -21.55 -8.43 -25.73
N ALA A 400 -20.26 -8.39 -26.06
CA ALA A 400 -19.69 -9.20 -27.13
C ALA A 400 -18.38 -9.85 -26.69
N THR A 401 -18.11 -11.04 -27.20
CA THR A 401 -16.87 -11.79 -26.95
C THR A 401 -16.05 -11.95 -28.22
N ASN A 402 -14.94 -12.70 -28.13
CA ASN A 402 -14.00 -12.97 -29.21
C ASN A 402 -13.34 -11.69 -29.74
N VAL A 403 -13.08 -10.73 -28.86
CA VAL A 403 -12.38 -9.49 -29.22
C VAL A 403 -10.91 -9.80 -29.51
N ALA A 404 -10.47 -9.48 -30.73
CA ALA A 404 -9.11 -9.76 -31.18
C ALA A 404 -8.08 -8.79 -30.57
N LEU A 405 -6.96 -9.33 -30.11
CA LEU A 405 -5.79 -8.56 -29.70
C LEU A 405 -4.94 -8.21 -30.93
N THR A 406 -4.68 -6.93 -31.14
CA THR A 406 -3.82 -6.46 -32.24
C THR A 406 -2.44 -6.11 -31.72
N SER A 407 -1.41 -6.85 -32.16
CA SER A 407 0.00 -6.58 -31.81
C SER A 407 0.66 -5.64 -32.82
N SER A 408 1.35 -4.62 -32.32
CA SER A 408 2.08 -3.64 -33.14
C SER A 408 3.55 -4.06 -33.27
N GLY A 409 3.82 -5.20 -33.92
CA GLY A 409 5.19 -5.69 -34.16
C GLY A 409 5.67 -5.40 -35.58
N VAL A 410 6.73 -4.60 -35.72
CA VAL A 410 7.49 -4.49 -36.98
C VAL A 410 8.26 -5.80 -37.19
N GLY A 411 7.90 -6.52 -38.26
CA GLY A 411 8.68 -7.64 -38.77
C GLY A 411 8.07 -9.02 -38.53
N CYS A 412 7.07 -9.36 -39.34
CA CYS A 412 6.77 -10.71 -39.81
C CYS A 412 5.85 -10.54 -41.03
N ASP A 413 6.39 -10.65 -42.25
CA ASP A 413 5.58 -10.87 -43.44
C ASP A 413 4.81 -12.18 -43.25
N GLN A 414 3.50 -12.09 -43.01
CA GLN A 414 2.40 -13.01 -43.37
C GLN A 414 1.08 -12.40 -42.82
N PRO A 415 -0.06 -12.58 -43.50
CA PRO A 415 -1.26 -11.76 -43.30
C PRO A 415 -1.84 -11.92 -41.89
N VAL A 416 -2.03 -10.76 -41.27
CA VAL A 416 -2.78 -10.49 -40.03
C VAL A 416 -3.98 -11.43 -39.93
N GLY A 417 -4.03 -12.19 -38.84
CA GLY A 417 -5.14 -13.08 -38.53
C GLY A 417 -6.48 -12.38 -38.72
N HIS A 418 -7.45 -13.13 -39.26
CA HIS A 418 -8.81 -12.68 -39.52
C HIS A 418 -9.31 -11.78 -38.38
N LEU A 419 -9.84 -10.59 -38.72
CA LEU A 419 -10.76 -9.87 -37.84
C LEU A 419 -11.83 -10.88 -37.44
N GLY A 420 -11.76 -11.42 -36.23
CA GLY A 420 -12.79 -12.29 -35.70
C GLY A 420 -14.09 -11.49 -35.66
N ASP A 421 -15.14 -12.00 -36.29
CA ASP A 421 -16.48 -11.47 -36.09
C ASP A 421 -16.79 -11.56 -34.59
N LEU A 422 -17.07 -10.41 -33.97
CA LEU A 422 -17.49 -10.35 -32.57
C LEU A 422 -18.75 -11.19 -32.40
N GLU A 423 -18.79 -11.99 -31.34
CA GLU A 423 -19.97 -12.79 -31.01
C GLU A 423 -20.79 -12.06 -29.94
N ASP A 424 -21.99 -11.62 -30.32
CA ASP A 424 -22.91 -10.91 -29.43
C ASP A 424 -23.58 -11.89 -28.44
N ILE A 425 -23.34 -11.68 -27.14
CA ILE A 425 -24.08 -12.33 -26.05
C ILE A 425 -25.35 -11.52 -25.75
N VAL A 426 -25.22 -10.20 -25.77
CA VAL A 426 -26.32 -9.24 -25.72
C VAL A 426 -26.14 -8.27 -26.88
N GLU A 427 -27.08 -8.29 -27.82
CA GLU A 427 -27.05 -7.45 -29.04
C GLU A 427 -26.81 -5.96 -28.74
N TYR A 428 -26.13 -5.28 -29.64
CA TYR A 428 -25.85 -3.85 -29.51
C TYR A 428 -27.13 -3.00 -29.47
N LYS A 429 -27.36 -2.33 -28.34
CA LYS A 429 -28.37 -1.29 -28.19
C LYS A 429 -27.68 0.08 -28.28
N PRO A 430 -27.98 0.91 -29.29
CA PRO A 430 -27.25 2.15 -29.51
C PRO A 430 -27.45 3.18 -28.39
N PRO A 431 -26.43 3.99 -28.06
CA PRO A 431 -26.57 5.15 -27.19
C PRO A 431 -27.67 6.09 -27.68
N GLY A 432 -28.64 6.35 -26.81
CA GLY A 432 -29.89 7.03 -27.17
C GLY A 432 -30.55 7.68 -25.98
N PRO A 433 -29.90 8.66 -25.32
CA PRO A 433 -30.46 9.32 -24.15
C PRO A 433 -31.82 9.96 -24.49
N PRO A 434 -32.83 9.86 -23.60
CA PRO A 434 -34.13 10.46 -23.86
C PRO A 434 -34.08 12.00 -23.99
N PRO A 435 -35.10 12.63 -24.58
CA PRO A 435 -35.19 14.09 -24.60
C PRO A 435 -35.23 14.66 -23.18
N LYS A 436 -34.56 15.81 -22.97
CA LYS A 436 -34.54 16.55 -21.68
C LYS A 436 -33.90 15.83 -20.49
N THR A 437 -33.09 14.78 -20.70
CA THR A 437 -32.41 14.04 -19.60
C THR A 437 -30.93 14.41 -19.43
N GLY A 438 -30.44 15.40 -20.18
CA GLY A 438 -29.05 15.81 -20.14
C GLY A 438 -28.12 14.90 -20.96
N LYS A 439 -26.84 14.87 -20.56
CA LYS A 439 -25.81 13.99 -21.16
C LYS A 439 -25.79 12.69 -20.38
N HIS A 440 -25.80 11.57 -21.10
CA HIS A 440 -25.57 10.24 -20.53
C HIS A 440 -24.15 9.77 -20.84
N ARG A 441 -23.54 9.07 -19.90
CA ARG A 441 -22.29 8.33 -20.04
C ARG A 441 -22.58 6.97 -20.65
N TYR A 442 -21.76 6.59 -21.62
CA TYR A 442 -21.75 5.25 -22.18
C TYR A 442 -20.34 4.71 -22.02
N VAL A 443 -20.18 3.76 -21.11
CA VAL A 443 -18.88 3.24 -20.66
C VAL A 443 -18.64 1.88 -21.32
N PHE A 444 -17.55 1.79 -22.07
CA PHE A 444 -17.02 0.55 -22.60
C PHE A 444 -15.99 -0.03 -21.63
N LEU A 445 -16.12 -1.31 -21.33
CA LEU A 445 -15.19 -2.08 -20.51
C LEU A 445 -14.75 -3.32 -21.28
N VAL A 446 -13.47 -3.64 -21.22
CA VAL A 446 -12.92 -4.91 -21.72
C VAL A 446 -12.52 -5.75 -20.53
N PHE A 447 -12.87 -7.02 -20.57
CA PHE A 447 -12.58 -8.01 -19.56
C PHE A 447 -11.73 -9.14 -20.10
N ALA A 448 -10.82 -9.63 -19.25
CA ALA A 448 -10.11 -10.89 -19.42
C ALA A 448 -10.66 -11.93 -18.43
N PRO A 449 -10.56 -13.24 -18.73
CA PRO A 449 -10.94 -14.27 -17.79
C PRO A 449 -9.95 -14.36 -16.62
N LEU A 450 -10.46 -14.43 -15.39
CA LEU A 450 -9.67 -14.48 -14.16
C LEU A 450 -8.72 -15.69 -14.10
N ASN A 451 -9.11 -16.81 -14.72
CA ASN A 451 -8.30 -18.02 -14.79
C ASN A 451 -7.33 -18.06 -15.98
N SER A 452 -7.21 -16.96 -16.73
CA SER A 452 -6.29 -16.85 -17.88
C SER A 452 -6.52 -17.94 -18.95
N THR A 453 -7.76 -18.45 -19.06
CA THR A 453 -8.08 -19.50 -20.02
C THR A 453 -8.07 -18.99 -21.47
N SER A 454 -7.61 -19.85 -22.38
CA SER A 454 -7.75 -19.68 -23.83
C SER A 454 -8.95 -20.44 -24.41
N VAL A 455 -9.68 -21.18 -23.58
CA VAL A 455 -10.90 -21.90 -23.95
C VAL A 455 -12.07 -20.90 -24.07
N PRO A 456 -13.01 -21.09 -25.01
CA PRO A 456 -14.20 -20.24 -25.11
C PRO A 456 -14.94 -20.07 -23.79
N LEU A 457 -15.27 -18.82 -23.46
CA LEU A 457 -15.96 -18.48 -22.22
C LEU A 457 -17.45 -18.81 -22.34
N ASN A 458 -17.97 -19.61 -21.41
CA ASN A 458 -19.40 -19.86 -21.30
C ASN A 458 -20.05 -18.78 -20.42
N LEU A 459 -20.26 -17.60 -21.01
CA LEU A 459 -20.76 -16.42 -20.31
C LEU A 459 -22.28 -16.47 -20.13
N THR A 460 -22.77 -16.06 -18.95
CA THR A 460 -24.20 -15.90 -18.69
C THR A 460 -24.73 -14.65 -19.40
N LYS A 461 -25.93 -14.76 -19.96
CA LYS A 461 -26.65 -13.62 -20.52
C LYS A 461 -27.51 -12.99 -19.41
N PRO A 462 -27.42 -11.67 -19.16
CA PRO A 462 -28.36 -10.97 -18.29
C PRO A 462 -29.82 -11.22 -18.69
N ASP A 463 -30.68 -11.48 -17.72
CA ASP A 463 -32.12 -11.73 -17.94
C ASP A 463 -32.85 -10.50 -18.52
N ASP A 464 -32.40 -9.31 -18.13
CA ASP A 464 -32.86 -8.03 -18.68
C ASP A 464 -31.68 -7.04 -18.81
N ARG A 465 -31.88 -5.97 -19.56
CA ARG A 465 -30.88 -4.89 -19.71
C ARG A 465 -30.89 -3.95 -18.52
N GLN A 466 -32.03 -3.70 -17.91
CA GLN A 466 -32.12 -2.86 -16.72
C GLN A 466 -31.47 -3.57 -15.53
N HIS A 467 -30.61 -2.88 -14.79
CA HIS A 467 -29.82 -3.42 -13.67
C HIS A 467 -29.02 -4.69 -14.03
N TRP A 468 -28.71 -4.86 -15.32
CA TRP A 468 -28.11 -6.09 -15.83
C TRP A 468 -28.89 -7.37 -15.42
N GLY A 469 -30.23 -7.27 -15.33
CA GLY A 469 -31.12 -8.37 -14.96
C GLY A 469 -31.25 -8.63 -13.46
N GLY A 470 -30.53 -7.88 -12.62
CA GLY A 470 -30.57 -7.98 -11.16
C GLY A 470 -31.48 -6.95 -10.48
N GLU A 471 -31.26 -6.76 -9.18
CA GLU A 471 -31.94 -5.75 -8.35
C GLU A 471 -31.35 -4.34 -8.55
N GLU A 472 -32.02 -3.31 -8.05
CA GLU A 472 -31.53 -1.93 -8.14
C GLU A 472 -30.12 -1.80 -7.51
N GLY A 473 -29.18 -1.21 -8.26
CA GLY A 473 -27.77 -1.10 -7.87
C GLY A 473 -26.87 -2.22 -8.40
N HIS A 474 -27.44 -3.30 -8.96
CA HIS A 474 -26.70 -4.32 -9.69
C HIS A 474 -26.25 -3.81 -11.07
N GLY A 475 -25.06 -4.21 -11.51
CA GLY A 475 -24.46 -3.68 -12.73
C GLY A 475 -23.40 -4.56 -13.37
N VAL A 476 -22.59 -3.94 -14.24
CA VAL A 476 -21.55 -4.66 -14.99
C VAL A 476 -20.52 -5.33 -14.07
N LYS A 477 -20.25 -4.75 -12.90
CA LYS A 477 -19.33 -5.27 -11.90
C LYS A 477 -19.75 -6.63 -11.37
N ASP A 478 -21.02 -6.76 -10.99
CA ASP A 478 -21.55 -7.99 -10.39
C ASP A 478 -21.61 -9.10 -11.45
N TRP A 479 -22.11 -8.77 -12.65
CA TRP A 479 -22.13 -9.70 -13.77
C TRP A 479 -20.72 -10.19 -14.16
N ALA A 480 -19.71 -9.31 -14.18
CA ALA A 480 -18.33 -9.68 -14.45
C ALA A 480 -17.80 -10.66 -13.38
N LYS A 481 -18.10 -10.42 -12.11
CA LYS A 481 -17.71 -11.30 -11.00
C LYS A 481 -18.34 -12.68 -11.10
N GLU A 482 -19.64 -12.76 -11.41
CA GLU A 482 -20.35 -14.04 -11.61
C GLU A 482 -19.77 -14.87 -12.76
N ASN A 483 -19.22 -14.19 -13.77
CA ASN A 483 -18.60 -14.81 -14.93
C ASN A 483 -17.08 -15.00 -14.79
N GLY A 484 -16.50 -14.71 -13.63
CA GLY A 484 -15.06 -14.85 -13.40
C GLY A 484 -14.21 -13.96 -14.31
N LEU A 485 -14.65 -12.72 -14.53
CA LEU A 485 -14.02 -11.74 -15.41
C LEU A 485 -13.33 -10.62 -14.61
N VAL A 486 -12.20 -10.12 -15.12
CA VAL A 486 -11.47 -8.98 -14.57
C VAL A 486 -11.30 -7.87 -15.60
N PRO A 487 -11.49 -6.59 -15.24
CA PRO A 487 -11.37 -5.48 -16.18
C PRO A 487 -9.91 -5.23 -16.56
N VAL A 488 -9.65 -5.02 -17.85
CA VAL A 488 -8.30 -4.80 -18.42
C VAL A 488 -8.19 -3.56 -19.30
N ALA A 489 -9.32 -3.01 -19.78
CA ALA A 489 -9.36 -1.72 -20.47
C ALA A 489 -10.72 -1.02 -20.30
N ALA A 490 -10.74 0.31 -20.39
CA ALA A 490 -11.96 1.10 -20.40
C ALA A 490 -11.86 2.29 -21.36
N ASN A 491 -13.00 2.66 -21.95
CA ASN A 491 -13.16 3.92 -22.69
C ASN A 491 -14.61 4.40 -22.53
N PHE A 492 -14.91 5.66 -22.80
CA PHE A 492 -16.29 6.14 -22.69
C PHE A 492 -16.57 7.37 -23.55
N ILE A 493 -17.85 7.59 -23.80
CA ILE A 493 -18.36 8.79 -24.47
C ILE A 493 -19.48 9.41 -23.64
N TYR A 494 -19.76 10.68 -23.89
CA TYR A 494 -21.09 11.23 -23.60
C TYR A 494 -21.94 11.24 -24.85
N SER A 495 -23.22 10.93 -24.70
CA SER A 495 -24.22 11.25 -25.72
C SER A 495 -25.31 12.15 -25.16
N LYS A 496 -25.93 12.94 -26.04
CA LYS A 496 -26.99 13.90 -25.69
C LYS A 496 -28.06 13.92 -26.77
N ASN A 497 -29.32 13.88 -26.37
CA ASN A 497 -30.43 14.04 -27.31
C ASN A 497 -30.39 15.45 -27.94
N LYS A 498 -30.78 15.58 -29.22
CA LYS A 498 -30.86 16.89 -29.87
C LYS A 498 -31.92 17.80 -29.24
N LYS A 499 -33.01 17.21 -28.71
CA LYS A 499 -34.08 17.91 -27.98
C LYS A 499 -33.71 17.88 -26.49
N GLN A 500 -33.31 19.03 -25.96
CA GLN A 500 -32.93 19.20 -24.56
C GLN A 500 -33.94 20.07 -23.84
#